data_AF-A0A6A2FKV5-F1
#
_entry.id   AF-A0A6A2FKV5-F1
#
_cell.length_a   1.000
_cell.length_b   1.000
_cell.length_c   1.000
_cell.angle_alpha   90.00
_cell.angle_beta   90.00
_cell.angle_gamma   90.00
#
_symmetry.space_group_name_H-M   'P 1'
#
loop_
_entity.id
_entity.type
_entity.pdbx_description
1 polymer ?
#
loop_
_entity_poly.entity_id
_entity_poly.type
_entity_poly.pdbx_seq_one_letter_code
_entity_poly.pdbx_strand_id
1 'polypeptide(L)' 'MEVTGVCSICGRPGKLHTCMLCGSLVCSRCITEKGVCIRHSDGKSFPGQKSFV' A
#
# COMPACT_ATOMS: atom_id res chain seq x y z
N MET A 1 2.96 -0.41 -21.78
CA MET A 1 4.05 -0.59 -20.80
C MET A 1 3.40 -0.92 -19.46
N GLU A 2 3.35 -2.19 -19.08
CA GLU A 2 2.79 -2.62 -17.80
C GLU A 2 3.94 -2.62 -16.78
N VAL A 3 3.90 -1.69 -15.83
CA VAL A 3 4.86 -1.67 -14.71
C VAL A 3 4.49 -2.76 -13.73
N THR A 4 4.95 -3.98 -14.01
CA THR A 4 5.02 -5.07 -13.03
C THR A 4 6.08 -4.70 -11.99
N GLY A 5 5.64 -4.22 -10.83
CA GLY A 5 6.52 -3.95 -9.70
C GLY A 5 6.44 -5.05 -8.64
N VAL A 6 7.27 -4.92 -7.62
CA VAL A 6 7.25 -5.77 -6.41
C VAL A 6 6.48 -5.09 -5.27
N CYS A 7 5.63 -5.86 -4.58
CA CYS A 7 4.92 -5.38 -3.41
C CYS A 7 5.90 -5.08 -2.27
N SER A 8 5.86 -3.86 -1.73
CA SER A 8 6.74 -3.45 -0.62
C SER A 8 6.42 -4.17 0.71
N ILE A 9 5.31 -4.91 0.80
CA ILE A 9 4.91 -5.65 2.01
C ILE A 9 5.29 -7.13 1.92
N CYS A 10 4.97 -7.79 0.80
CA CYS A 10 5.14 -9.23 0.65
C CYS A 10 6.21 -9.64 -0.37
N GLY A 11 6.86 -8.69 -1.03
CA GLY A 11 7.94 -8.97 -1.99
C GLY A 11 7.49 -9.58 -3.32
N ARG A 12 6.17 -9.74 -3.55
CA ARG A 12 5.66 -10.41 -4.74
C ARG A 12 5.58 -9.48 -5.93
N PRO A 13 6.09 -9.88 -7.11
CA PRO A 13 5.88 -9.15 -8.34
C PRO A 13 4.43 -9.29 -8.82
N GLY A 14 3.82 -8.22 -9.33
CA GLY A 14 2.47 -8.27 -9.89
C GLY A 14 1.80 -6.91 -10.03
N LYS A 15 0.47 -6.91 -10.13
CA LYS A 15 -0.33 -5.68 -10.16
C LYS A 15 -0.27 -5.00 -8.79
N LEU A 16 0.44 -3.89 -8.75
CA LEU A 16 0.56 -3.04 -7.56
C LEU A 16 -0.52 -1.97 -7.58
N HIS A 17 -0.95 -1.61 -6.38
CA HIS A 17 -1.91 -0.57 -6.06
C HIS A 17 -1.28 0.38 -5.06
N THR A 18 -1.57 1.66 -5.21
CA THR A 18 -1.03 2.69 -4.31
C THR A 18 -1.92 2.83 -3.09
N CYS A 19 -1.36 2.69 -1.90
CA CYS A 19 -2.07 2.97 -0.66
C CYS A 19 -2.36 4.47 -0.54
N MET A 20 -3.62 4.86 -0.37
CA MET A 20 -3.99 6.28 -0.25
C MET A 20 -3.56 6.95 1.05
N LEU A 21 -3.19 6.18 2.09
CA LEU A 21 -2.71 6.75 3.36
C LEU A 21 -1.19 7.01 3.38
N CYS A 22 -0.40 6.09 2.85
CA CYS A 22 1.07 6.14 2.96
C CYS A 22 1.79 6.25 1.61
N GLY A 23 1.07 6.22 0.49
CA GLY A 23 1.64 6.27 -0.86
C GLY A 23 2.43 5.02 -1.29
N SER A 24 2.50 3.98 -0.45
CA SER A 24 3.27 2.77 -0.76
C SER A 24 2.58 1.90 -1.80
N LEU A 25 3.38 1.28 -2.69
CA LEU A 25 2.91 0.32 -3.69
C LEU A 25 2.78 -1.08 -3.10
N VAL A 26 1.56 -1.62 -3.14
CA VAL A 26 1.18 -2.89 -2.53
C VAL A 26 0.37 -3.74 -3.49
N CYS A 27 0.53 -5.07 -3.46
CA CYS A 27 -0.25 -5.93 -4.34
C CYS A 27 -1.73 -6.01 -3.91
N SER A 28 -2.61 -6.52 -4.79
CA SER A 28 -4.05 -6.67 -4.54
C SER A 28 -4.39 -7.46 -3.26
N ARG A 29 -3.46 -8.30 -2.76
CA ARG A 29 -3.63 -9.05 -1.51
C ARG A 29 -3.30 -8.25 -0.25
N CYS A 30 -2.43 -7.27 -0.38
CA CYS A 30 -1.97 -6.43 0.72
C CYS A 30 -2.69 -5.08 0.75
N ILE A 31 -3.55 -4.78 -0.22
CA ILE A 31 -4.46 -3.64 -0.23
C ILE A 31 -5.88 -4.09 0.11
N THR A 32 -6.55 -3.33 0.96
CA THR A 32 -7.95 -3.50 1.32
C THR A 32 -8.83 -2.82 0.27
N GLU A 33 -10.09 -3.22 0.16
CA GLU A 33 -11.10 -2.61 -0.74
C GLU A 33 -11.27 -1.09 -0.55
N LYS A 34 -10.90 -0.57 0.62
CA LYS A 34 -10.88 0.86 0.93
C LYS A 34 -9.70 1.63 0.29
N GLY A 35 -8.83 0.97 -0.48
CA GLY A 35 -7.64 1.57 -1.10
C GLY A 35 -6.49 1.81 -0.12
N VAL A 36 -6.44 1.01 0.95
CA VAL A 36 -5.49 1.17 2.06
C VAL A 36 -4.73 -0.13 2.27
N CYS A 37 -3.44 -0.09 2.57
CA CYS A 37 -2.68 -1.31 2.83
C CYS A 37 -3.02 -1.94 4.18
N ILE A 38 -2.83 -3.26 4.30
CA ILE A 38 -3.14 -4.03 5.53
C ILE A 38 -2.45 -3.49 6.79
N ARG A 39 -1.28 -2.83 6.66
CA ARG A 39 -0.59 -2.18 7.78
C ARG A 39 -1.42 -1.06 8.43
N HIS A 40 -2.20 -0.32 7.63
CA HIS A 40 -3.07 0.74 8.12
C HIS A 40 -4.54 0.29 8.24
N SER A 41 -4.91 -0.81 7.57
CA SER A 41 -6.27 -1.35 7.62
C SER A 41 -6.61 -2.01 8.96
N ASP A 42 -5.62 -2.48 9.73
CA ASP A 42 -5.81 -3.20 11.00
C ASP A 42 -6.30 -2.31 12.16
N GLY A 43 -6.58 -1.02 11.91
CA GLY A 43 -7.10 -0.12 12.95
C GLY A 43 -6.10 0.23 14.05
N LYS A 44 -4.88 -0.32 14.01
CA LYS A 44 -3.73 0.30 14.68
C LYS A 44 -3.42 1.59 13.96
N SER A 45 -4.06 2.67 14.41
CA SER A 45 -3.69 4.05 14.10
C SER A 45 -2.18 4.19 14.32
N PHE A 46 -1.39 4.00 13.27
CA PHE A 46 -0.03 4.51 13.22
C PHE A 46 -0.18 5.98 12.82
N PRO A 47 0.03 6.94 13.74
CA PRO A 47 0.12 8.34 13.35
C PRO A 47 1.44 8.51 12.58
N GLY A 48 1.41 8.36 11.27
CA GLY A 48 2.59 8.58 10.45
C GLY A 48 2.24 8.53 8.96
N GLN A 49 2.48 9.55 8.16
CA GLN A 49 3.12 10.85 8.38
C GLN A 49 2.42 11.82 7.41
N LYS A 50 1.67 12.80 7.93
CA LYS A 50 1.43 14.04 7.19
C LYS A 50 2.77 14.79 7.18
N SER A 51 3.52 14.70 6.10
CA SER A 51 4.44 15.78 5.73
C SER A 51 4.91 15.56 4.30
N PHE A 52 4.22 16.16 3.35
CA PHE A 52 4.95 16.90 2.32
C PHE A 52 4.05 17.99 1.75
N VAL A 53 4.56 19.21 1.90
CA VAL A 53 4.14 20.56 1.45
C VAL A 53 3.00 21.25 2.20
#